data_AF-D0LQP1-F1
#
_entry.id   AF-D0LQP1-F1
#
_cell.length_a   1.000
_cell.length_b   1.000
_cell.length_c   1.000
_cell.angle_alpha   90.00
_cell.angle_beta   90.00
_cell.angle_gamma   90.00
#
_symmetry.space_group_name_H-M   'P 1'
#
loop_
_entity.id
_entity.type
_entity.pdbx_description
1 polymer ?
#
loop_
_entity_poly.entity_id
_entity_poly.type
_entity_poly.pdbx_seq_one_letter_code
_entity_poly.pdbx_strand_id
1 'polypeptide(L)'
;MSDSPATYPSSIDTMAELLSTRLFQPRREALDAVQAALAPFDDPTQAWCELAEQSLIPAEFVNSQTRRFGVIDTSRGGLRANAEGEERYGHPPTLNAAETFAADISGMLSAEHLGKLLASKLVPWGGVEVTEVEWFCLSHKRPVPLNLGYAYDLVYNSLEHALEEKGEELDDLADDDPRLPAFVNRSIRAHLGWSIAIEQELEVPAAYWPSSTVKWQSFAELENPFITALELLQTGYVPGAINLDDSVLRLYTFSVGATALTRTGRN
;
A
#
# COMPACT_ATOMS: atom_id res chain seq x y z
N MET A 1 10.23 -24.16 -24.65
CA MET A 1 10.43 -22.74 -24.29
C MET A 1 10.41 -22.73 -22.78
N SER A 2 11.59 -22.64 -22.18
CA SER A 2 11.73 -22.61 -20.72
C SER A 2 11.58 -21.16 -20.29
N ASP A 3 10.49 -20.85 -19.59
CA ASP A 3 10.38 -19.61 -18.84
C ASP A 3 11.46 -19.64 -17.76
N SER A 4 12.33 -18.63 -17.77
CA SER A 4 13.28 -18.42 -16.69
C SER A 4 12.50 -18.07 -15.42
N PRO A 5 12.73 -18.74 -14.28
CA PRO A 5 12.18 -18.29 -13.02
C PRO A 5 12.73 -16.89 -12.73
N ALA A 6 11.85 -15.99 -12.30
CA ALA A 6 12.20 -14.63 -11.92
C ALA A 6 13.41 -14.63 -10.97
N THR A 7 14.48 -13.96 -11.37
CA THR A 7 15.61 -13.63 -10.49
C THR A 7 15.11 -12.79 -9.33
N TYR A 8 14.87 -13.40 -8.17
CA TYR A 8 14.93 -12.74 -6.88
C TYR A 8 16.00 -13.48 -6.07
N PRO A 9 16.93 -12.76 -5.39
CA PRO A 9 16.56 -11.69 -4.47
C PRO A 9 17.43 -10.42 -4.59
N SER A 10 16.79 -9.26 -4.54
CA SER A 10 17.40 -8.17 -3.77
C SER A 10 17.57 -8.72 -2.35
N SER A 11 18.79 -8.74 -1.81
CA SER A 11 19.02 -9.17 -0.42
C SER A 11 18.02 -8.48 0.53
N ILE A 12 17.64 -9.12 1.63
CA ILE A 12 16.75 -8.55 2.66
C ILE A 12 17.20 -7.12 3.02
N ASP A 13 18.51 -6.93 3.18
CA ASP A 13 19.13 -5.63 3.44
C ASP A 13 18.82 -4.61 2.34
N THR A 14 18.85 -5.01 1.07
CA THR A 14 18.47 -4.13 -0.05
C THR A 14 16.99 -3.77 -0.01
N MET A 15 16.11 -4.71 0.33
CA MET A 15 14.68 -4.46 0.43
C MET A 15 14.35 -3.55 1.62
N ALA A 16 14.95 -3.83 2.79
CA ALA A 16 14.80 -3.03 3.99
C ALA A 16 15.36 -1.62 3.79
N GLU A 17 16.52 -1.47 3.16
CA GLU A 17 17.11 -0.18 2.83
C GLU A 17 16.18 0.63 1.90
N LEU A 18 15.68 0.00 0.83
CA LEU A 18 14.79 0.67 -0.11
C LEU A 18 13.45 1.05 0.55
N LEU A 19 12.88 0.19 1.39
CA LEU A 19 11.67 0.51 2.15
C LEU A 19 11.92 1.62 3.18
N SER A 20 13.07 1.62 3.87
CA SER A 20 13.38 2.65 4.87
C SER A 20 13.52 4.05 4.27
N THR A 21 13.92 4.11 2.99
CA THR A 21 14.05 5.36 2.24
C THR A 21 12.76 5.77 1.54
N ARG A 22 11.95 4.80 1.08
CA ARG A 22 10.74 5.07 0.28
C ARG A 22 9.45 5.12 1.06
N LEU A 23 9.34 4.45 2.20
CA LEU A 23 8.09 4.38 2.95
C LEU A 23 7.61 5.79 3.34
N PHE A 24 6.39 6.14 2.93
CA PHE A 24 5.81 7.49 3.04
C PHE A 24 6.53 8.61 2.25
N GLN A 25 7.40 8.25 1.30
CA GLN A 25 8.17 9.19 0.48
C GLN A 25 8.05 8.86 -1.02
N PRO A 26 6.90 9.18 -1.65
CA PRO A 26 6.78 9.15 -3.11
C PRO A 26 7.85 10.01 -3.78
N ARG A 27 8.20 9.70 -5.04
CA ARG A 27 9.36 10.29 -5.71
C ARG A 27 9.19 11.77 -6.02
N ARG A 28 7.98 12.16 -6.41
CA ARG A 28 7.58 13.54 -6.73
C ARG A 28 8.44 14.20 -7.81
N GLU A 29 8.81 13.44 -8.84
CA GLU A 29 9.71 13.89 -9.90
C GLU A 29 9.15 15.08 -10.70
N ALA A 30 7.83 15.24 -10.76
CA ALA A 30 7.16 16.31 -11.50
C ALA A 30 6.79 17.53 -10.64
N LEU A 31 7.24 17.60 -9.37
CA LEU A 31 6.77 18.60 -8.41
C LEU A 31 6.93 20.05 -8.91
N ASP A 32 8.12 20.43 -9.38
CA ASP A 32 8.40 21.79 -9.83
C ASP A 32 7.52 22.19 -11.04
N ALA A 33 7.33 21.26 -11.98
CA ALA A 33 6.49 21.48 -13.16
C ALA A 33 5.01 21.63 -12.77
N VAL A 34 4.53 20.80 -11.85
CA VAL A 34 3.17 20.86 -11.32
C VAL A 34 2.95 22.17 -10.56
N GLN A 35 3.87 22.58 -9.69
CA GLN A 35 3.77 23.85 -8.97
C GLN A 35 3.70 25.05 -9.92
N ALA A 36 4.52 25.06 -10.96
CA ALA A 36 4.49 26.12 -11.97
C ALA A 36 3.15 26.15 -12.74
N ALA A 37 2.60 24.99 -13.09
CA ALA A 37 1.31 24.87 -13.78
C ALA A 37 0.13 25.29 -12.89
N LEU A 38 0.20 25.02 -11.58
CA LEU A 38 -0.86 25.32 -10.62
C LEU A 38 -0.86 26.77 -10.12
N ALA A 39 0.28 27.48 -10.19
CA ALA A 39 0.44 28.83 -9.67
C ALA A 39 -0.62 29.87 -10.12
N PRO A 40 -1.19 29.81 -11.36
CA PRO A 40 -2.21 30.76 -11.79
C PRO A 40 -3.63 30.49 -11.27
N PHE A 41 -3.88 29.36 -10.59
CA PHE A 41 -5.22 28.89 -10.26
C PHE A 41 -5.52 28.98 -8.78
N ASP A 42 -6.73 29.45 -8.45
CA ASP A 42 -7.29 29.40 -7.08
C ASP A 42 -8.31 28.25 -6.90
N ASP A 43 -8.89 27.76 -8.01
CA ASP A 43 -9.89 26.69 -8.00
C ASP A 43 -9.23 25.32 -8.27
N PRO A 44 -9.37 24.33 -7.36
CA PRO A 44 -8.73 23.03 -7.49
C PRO A 44 -9.27 22.20 -8.66
N THR A 45 -10.52 22.41 -9.07
CA THR A 45 -11.13 21.67 -10.20
C THR A 45 -10.52 22.12 -11.52
N GLN A 46 -10.45 23.44 -11.74
CA GLN A 46 -9.83 24.04 -12.92
C GLN A 46 -8.35 23.68 -13.02
N ALA A 47 -7.63 23.80 -11.89
CA ALA A 47 -6.25 23.35 -11.77
C ALA A 47 -6.05 21.88 -12.21
N TRP A 48 -6.92 20.98 -11.76
CA TRP A 48 -6.83 19.56 -12.10
C TRP A 48 -7.07 19.30 -13.59
N CYS A 49 -8.03 19.99 -14.20
CA CYS A 49 -8.26 19.93 -15.64
C CYS A 49 -7.06 20.46 -16.44
N GLU A 50 -6.49 21.61 -16.04
CA GLU A 50 -5.32 22.20 -16.69
C GLU A 50 -4.11 21.26 -16.68
N LEU A 51 -3.84 20.60 -15.55
CA LEU A 51 -2.76 19.61 -15.46
C LEU A 51 -2.94 18.47 -16.49
N ALA A 52 -4.18 18.08 -16.79
CA ALA A 52 -4.46 17.09 -17.82
C ALA A 52 -4.29 17.65 -19.24
N GLU A 53 -4.73 18.89 -19.48
CA GLU A 53 -4.54 19.59 -20.75
C GLU A 53 -3.05 19.76 -21.09
N GLN A 54 -2.21 20.04 -20.08
CA GLN A 54 -0.76 20.12 -20.20
C GLN A 54 -0.06 18.75 -20.22
N SER A 55 -0.81 17.65 -20.16
CA SER A 55 -0.28 16.27 -20.11
C SER A 55 0.66 16.00 -18.93
N LEU A 56 0.54 16.77 -17.84
CA LEU A 56 1.23 16.50 -16.57
C LEU A 56 0.54 15.37 -15.80
N ILE A 57 -0.77 15.20 -16.02
CA ILE A 57 -1.53 14.02 -15.58
C ILE A 57 -2.28 13.41 -16.79
N PRO A 58 -2.56 12.10 -16.81
CA PRO A 58 -3.41 11.48 -17.81
C PRO A 58 -4.85 12.00 -17.73
N ALA A 59 -5.49 12.22 -18.88
CA ALA A 59 -6.88 12.68 -18.95
C ALA A 59 -7.91 11.75 -18.25
N GLU A 60 -7.57 10.48 -18.07
CA GLU A 60 -8.38 9.52 -17.31
C GLU A 60 -8.48 9.85 -15.81
N PHE A 61 -7.54 10.62 -15.23
CA PHE A 61 -7.64 11.06 -13.84
C PHE A 61 -8.71 12.13 -13.63
N VAL A 62 -9.05 12.89 -14.68
CA VAL A 62 -10.12 13.89 -14.66
C VAL A 62 -11.48 13.22 -14.88
N ASN A 63 -11.53 12.21 -15.75
CA ASN A 63 -12.77 11.58 -16.19
C ASN A 63 -13.07 10.24 -15.51
N SER A 64 -12.32 9.88 -14.46
CA SER A 64 -12.47 8.58 -13.80
C SER A 64 -13.79 8.48 -13.05
N GLN A 65 -14.55 7.42 -13.33
CA GLN A 65 -15.73 7.08 -12.53
C GLN A 65 -15.39 6.28 -11.28
N THR A 66 -14.20 5.68 -11.22
CA THR A 66 -13.79 4.73 -10.17
C THR A 66 -12.74 5.29 -9.22
N ARG A 67 -12.17 6.47 -9.50
CA ARG A 67 -11.25 7.17 -8.60
C ARG A 67 -11.98 8.26 -7.84
N ARG A 68 -11.69 8.36 -6.55
CA ARG A 68 -12.14 9.44 -5.68
C ARG A 68 -10.95 10.00 -4.90
N PHE A 69 -11.04 11.28 -4.57
CA PHE A 69 -10.00 11.99 -3.86
C PHE A 69 -10.56 12.63 -2.60
N GLY A 70 -9.75 12.68 -1.55
CA GLY A 70 -10.07 13.32 -0.29
C GLY A 70 -8.83 13.88 0.40
N VAL A 71 -9.07 14.69 1.43
CA VAL A 71 -8.03 15.22 2.31
C VAL A 71 -8.42 14.89 3.74
N ILE A 72 -7.50 14.31 4.50
CA ILE A 72 -7.73 13.98 5.90
C ILE A 72 -6.92 14.93 6.75
N ASP A 73 -7.62 15.71 7.58
CA ASP A 73 -6.95 16.59 8.53
C ASP A 73 -6.42 15.80 9.74
N THR A 74 -5.12 15.52 9.70
CA THR A 74 -4.38 14.83 10.77
C THR A 74 -3.81 15.81 11.81
N SER A 75 -4.22 17.09 11.80
CA SER A 75 -3.75 18.07 12.79
C SER A 75 -4.25 17.75 14.21
N ARG A 76 -5.51 17.30 14.34
CA ARG A 76 -6.20 17.05 15.61
C ARG A 76 -6.15 15.60 16.09
N GLY A 77 -5.77 14.66 15.21
CA GLY A 77 -5.75 13.22 15.48
C GLY A 77 -4.94 12.45 14.44
N GLY A 78 -4.55 11.21 14.75
CA GLY A 78 -3.98 10.31 13.74
C GLY A 78 -5.03 9.85 12.73
N LEU A 79 -4.59 9.15 11.68
CA LEU A 79 -5.50 8.53 10.72
C LEU A 79 -6.40 7.51 11.44
N ARG A 80 -7.72 7.61 11.21
CA ARG A 80 -8.71 6.62 11.68
C ARG A 80 -8.83 5.49 10.65
N ALA A 81 -9.18 4.28 11.10
CA ALA A 81 -9.02 3.05 10.32
C ALA A 81 -9.71 3.00 8.94
N ASN A 82 -10.74 3.81 8.69
CA ASN A 82 -11.56 3.71 7.47
C ASN A 82 -11.88 5.04 6.75
N ALA A 83 -11.23 6.16 7.12
CA ALA A 83 -11.60 7.49 6.60
C ALA A 83 -13.13 7.76 6.66
N GLU A 84 -13.78 7.22 7.71
CA GLU A 84 -15.22 7.37 7.93
C GLU A 84 -15.57 8.83 8.15
N GLY A 85 -16.54 9.32 7.37
CA GLY A 85 -16.99 10.71 7.42
C GLY A 85 -16.15 11.69 6.59
N GLU A 86 -15.08 11.23 5.93
CA GLU A 86 -14.30 12.08 5.03
C GLU A 86 -15.02 12.24 3.69
N GLU A 87 -15.04 13.45 3.14
CA GLU A 87 -15.69 13.72 1.85
C GLU A 87 -14.85 13.21 0.67
N ARG A 88 -15.53 12.76 -0.38
CA ARG A 88 -14.96 12.11 -1.56
C ARG A 88 -15.38 12.85 -2.82
N TYR A 89 -14.40 13.20 -3.64
CA TYR A 89 -14.60 14.04 -4.82
C TYR A 89 -14.04 13.37 -6.07
N GLY A 90 -14.57 13.71 -7.25
CA GLY A 90 -14.04 13.23 -8.53
C GLY A 90 -12.67 13.85 -8.90
N HIS A 91 -12.25 14.88 -8.18
CA HIS A 91 -10.98 15.59 -8.32
C HIS A 91 -10.41 15.91 -6.93
N PRO A 92 -9.12 16.23 -6.80
CA PRO A 92 -8.56 16.66 -5.53
C PRO A 92 -9.30 17.89 -4.97
N PRO A 93 -9.71 17.92 -3.69
CA PRO A 93 -10.56 18.99 -3.16
C PRO A 93 -9.80 20.28 -2.80
N THR A 94 -8.48 20.29 -2.88
CA THR A 94 -7.64 21.46 -2.60
C THR A 94 -6.47 21.53 -3.58
N LEU A 95 -5.91 22.73 -3.80
CA LEU A 95 -4.72 22.91 -4.65
C LEU A 95 -3.52 22.11 -4.14
N ASN A 96 -3.32 22.06 -2.82
CA ASN A 96 -2.25 21.25 -2.22
C ASN A 96 -2.46 19.74 -2.48
N ALA A 97 -3.70 19.26 -2.46
CA ALA A 97 -3.99 17.88 -2.83
C ALA A 97 -3.73 17.63 -4.32
N ALA A 98 -4.15 18.55 -5.20
CA ALA A 98 -3.86 18.47 -6.63
C ALA A 98 -2.34 18.42 -6.90
N GLU A 99 -1.58 19.31 -6.27
CA GLU A 99 -0.13 19.34 -6.30
C GLU A 99 0.48 18.01 -5.83
N THR A 100 0.02 17.53 -4.66
CA THR A 100 0.55 16.31 -4.05
C THR A 100 0.36 15.08 -4.92
N PHE A 101 -0.82 14.92 -5.53
CA PHE A 101 -1.11 13.78 -6.38
C PHE A 101 -0.42 13.90 -7.74
N ALA A 102 -0.50 15.08 -8.39
CA ALA A 102 0.10 15.28 -9.70
C ALA A 102 1.64 15.18 -9.71
N ALA A 103 2.30 15.47 -8.59
CA ALA A 103 3.75 15.41 -8.51
C ALA A 103 4.36 14.02 -8.79
N ASP A 104 3.59 12.93 -8.63
CA ASP A 104 4.07 11.54 -8.83
C ASP A 104 2.99 10.61 -9.39
N ILE A 105 2.37 10.98 -10.52
CA ILE A 105 1.32 10.17 -11.14
C ILE A 105 1.79 8.75 -11.50
N SER A 106 3.03 8.60 -11.97
CA SER A 106 3.59 7.27 -12.25
C SER A 106 3.59 6.39 -11.00
N GLY A 107 4.03 6.93 -9.85
CA GLY A 107 3.99 6.21 -8.59
C GLY A 107 2.56 5.88 -8.15
N MET A 108 1.61 6.81 -8.34
CA MET A 108 0.19 6.56 -8.05
C MET A 108 -0.37 5.40 -8.88
N LEU A 109 -0.17 5.40 -10.19
CA LEU A 109 -0.64 4.34 -11.07
C LEU A 109 -0.01 2.98 -10.72
N SER A 110 1.29 2.96 -10.39
CA SER A 110 1.96 1.75 -9.89
C SER A 110 1.35 1.26 -8.58
N ALA A 111 1.05 2.16 -7.64
CA ALA A 111 0.42 1.81 -6.37
C ALA A 111 -1.01 1.28 -6.55
N GLU A 112 -1.80 1.87 -7.45
CA GLU A 112 -3.14 1.34 -7.79
C GLU A 112 -3.06 -0.07 -8.36
N HIS A 113 -2.13 -0.28 -9.30
CA HIS A 113 -1.94 -1.57 -9.94
C HIS A 113 -1.54 -2.64 -8.91
N LEU A 114 -0.52 -2.35 -8.10
CA LEU A 114 -0.04 -3.27 -7.07
C LEU A 114 -1.07 -3.52 -5.98
N GLY A 115 -1.83 -2.50 -5.56
CA GLY A 115 -2.91 -2.66 -4.59
C GLY A 115 -4.07 -3.51 -5.11
N LYS A 116 -4.46 -3.34 -6.37
CA LYS A 116 -5.46 -4.21 -7.03
C LYS A 116 -4.95 -5.64 -7.21
N LEU A 117 -3.69 -5.80 -7.59
CA LEU A 117 -3.05 -7.12 -7.71
C LEU A 117 -3.00 -7.82 -6.36
N LEU A 118 -2.61 -7.11 -5.29
CA LEU A 118 -2.64 -7.62 -3.93
C LEU A 118 -4.05 -8.06 -3.54
N ALA A 119 -5.07 -7.23 -3.77
CA ALA A 119 -6.46 -7.58 -3.47
C ALA A 119 -6.89 -8.86 -4.20
N SER A 120 -6.56 -8.99 -5.49
CA SER A 120 -6.83 -10.18 -6.29
C SER A 120 -6.18 -11.45 -5.70
N LYS A 121 -4.92 -11.36 -5.26
CA LYS A 121 -4.21 -12.46 -4.58
C LYS A 121 -4.85 -12.86 -3.26
N LEU A 122 -5.55 -11.95 -2.60
CA LEU A 122 -6.23 -12.18 -1.33
C LEU A 122 -7.66 -12.74 -1.50
N VAL A 123 -8.26 -12.70 -2.70
CA VAL A 123 -9.61 -13.25 -2.94
C VAL A 123 -9.73 -14.74 -2.56
N PRO A 124 -8.80 -15.64 -2.92
CA PRO A 124 -8.85 -17.03 -2.49
C PRO A 124 -8.85 -17.21 -0.96
N TRP A 125 -8.26 -16.26 -0.24
CA TRP A 125 -8.15 -16.21 1.22
C TRP A 125 -9.36 -15.56 1.89
N GLY A 126 -10.43 -15.29 1.13
CA GLY A 126 -11.65 -14.65 1.62
C GLY A 126 -11.64 -13.14 1.51
N GLY A 127 -10.66 -12.54 0.84
CA GLY A 127 -10.66 -11.12 0.46
C GLY A 127 -11.69 -10.79 -0.61
N VAL A 128 -11.75 -9.50 -1.00
CA VAL A 128 -12.68 -9.00 -2.01
C VAL A 128 -11.92 -8.37 -3.18
N GLU A 129 -12.49 -8.46 -4.39
CA GLU A 129 -11.99 -7.72 -5.53
C GLU A 129 -12.20 -6.22 -5.35
N VAL A 130 -11.20 -5.43 -5.74
CA VAL A 130 -11.24 -3.98 -5.72
C VAL A 130 -11.79 -3.46 -7.04
N THR A 131 -12.86 -2.67 -6.96
CA THR A 131 -13.51 -2.03 -8.12
C THR A 131 -13.29 -0.52 -8.15
N GLU A 132 -13.03 0.09 -6.99
CA GLU A 132 -12.85 1.53 -6.82
C GLU A 132 -11.54 1.86 -6.07
N VAL A 133 -11.05 3.08 -6.26
CA VAL A 133 -9.84 3.58 -5.62
C VAL A 133 -10.13 4.93 -4.97
N GLU A 134 -9.78 5.05 -3.69
CA GLU A 134 -9.81 6.30 -2.95
C GLU A 134 -8.39 6.76 -2.63
N TRP A 135 -8.08 7.98 -3.02
CA TRP A 135 -6.82 8.64 -2.76
C TRP A 135 -6.98 9.71 -1.67
N PHE A 136 -6.25 9.55 -0.58
CA PHE A 136 -6.28 10.48 0.54
C PHE A 136 -4.94 11.16 0.75
N CYS A 137 -4.98 12.49 0.78
CA CYS A 137 -3.86 13.31 1.15
C CYS A 137 -3.94 13.66 2.64
N LEU A 138 -2.88 13.38 3.40
CA LEU A 138 -2.81 13.62 4.85
C LEU A 138 -2.16 14.98 5.13
N SER A 139 -2.82 15.84 5.91
CA SER A 139 -2.35 17.21 6.13
C SER A 139 -1.04 17.34 6.94
N HIS A 140 -0.77 16.40 7.87
CA HIS A 140 0.37 16.43 8.78
C HIS A 140 1.05 15.06 8.85
N LYS A 141 2.37 15.04 9.08
CA LYS A 141 3.11 13.80 9.29
C LYS A 141 2.83 13.26 10.70
N ARG A 142 2.01 12.21 10.78
CA ARG A 142 1.71 11.42 11.99
C ARG A 142 1.91 9.94 11.69
N PRO A 143 2.12 9.11 12.73
CA PRO A 143 2.09 7.66 12.55
C PRO A 143 0.79 7.22 11.88
N VAL A 144 0.92 6.46 10.80
CA VAL A 144 -0.20 5.86 10.06
C VAL A 144 -0.25 4.38 10.46
N PRO A 145 -1.39 3.87 10.95
CA PRO A 145 -1.51 2.44 11.22
C PRO A 145 -1.41 1.67 9.89
N LEU A 146 -0.47 0.73 9.82
CA LEU A 146 -0.33 -0.18 8.69
C LEU A 146 -1.07 -1.48 9.01
N ASN A 147 -2.12 -1.75 8.24
CA ASN A 147 -2.90 -2.98 8.30
C ASN A 147 -3.49 -3.20 6.90
N LEU A 148 -3.35 -4.41 6.35
CA LEU A 148 -3.88 -4.79 5.03
C LEU A 148 -5.21 -5.55 5.09
N GLY A 149 -5.73 -5.80 6.29
CA GLY A 149 -7.04 -6.39 6.52
C GLY A 149 -6.99 -7.90 6.81
N TYR A 150 -8.17 -8.44 7.10
CA TYR A 150 -8.35 -9.81 7.60
C TYR A 150 -7.74 -10.88 6.69
N ALA A 151 -7.97 -10.80 5.37
CA ALA A 151 -7.48 -11.81 4.44
C ALA A 151 -5.94 -11.87 4.42
N TYR A 152 -5.27 -10.73 4.56
CA TYR A 152 -3.80 -10.68 4.64
C TYR A 152 -3.29 -11.29 5.95
N ASP A 153 -3.93 -10.96 7.08
CA ASP A 153 -3.61 -11.55 8.38
C ASP A 153 -3.82 -13.07 8.38
N LEU A 154 -4.85 -13.56 7.68
CA LEU A 154 -5.11 -14.99 7.54
C LEU A 154 -3.99 -15.70 6.77
N VAL A 155 -3.51 -15.12 5.67
CA VAL A 155 -2.36 -15.66 4.92
C VAL A 155 -1.13 -15.74 5.82
N TYR A 156 -0.86 -14.66 6.57
CA TYR A 156 0.27 -14.60 7.50
C TYR A 156 0.18 -15.70 8.56
N ASN A 157 -0.96 -15.82 9.24
CA ASN A 157 -1.13 -16.80 10.32
C ASN A 157 -1.09 -18.25 9.80
N SER A 158 -1.63 -18.50 8.60
CA SER A 158 -1.54 -19.83 7.97
C SER A 158 -0.10 -20.19 7.60
N LEU A 159 0.70 -19.22 7.13
CA LEU A 159 2.12 -19.42 6.85
C LEU A 159 2.91 -19.67 8.15
N GLU A 160 2.71 -18.82 9.15
CA GLU A 160 3.35 -18.92 10.47
C GLU A 160 3.15 -20.31 11.05
N HIS A 161 1.90 -20.78 11.08
CA HIS A 161 1.57 -22.10 11.59
C HIS A 161 2.22 -23.25 10.83
N ALA A 162 2.23 -23.18 9.49
CA ALA A 162 2.81 -24.23 8.67
C ALA A 162 4.33 -24.39 8.92
N LEU A 163 5.02 -23.27 9.14
CA LEU A 163 6.45 -23.24 9.46
C LEU A 163 6.71 -23.70 10.90
N GLU A 164 5.88 -23.27 11.86
CA GLU A 164 5.98 -23.68 13.26
C GLU A 164 5.85 -25.21 13.42
N GLU A 165 4.97 -25.86 12.66
CA GLU A 165 4.86 -27.33 12.65
C GLU A 165 6.14 -28.04 12.16
N LYS A 166 7.02 -27.33 11.45
CA LYS A 166 8.36 -27.80 11.04
C LYS A 166 9.48 -27.35 11.98
N GLY A 167 9.15 -26.61 13.03
CA GLY A 167 10.12 -26.07 13.99
C GLY A 167 10.82 -24.81 13.52
N GLU A 168 10.19 -24.05 12.60
CA GLU A 168 10.68 -22.75 12.15
C GLU A 168 9.75 -21.63 12.63
N GLU A 169 10.32 -20.58 13.23
CA GLU A 169 9.58 -19.40 13.66
C GLU A 169 9.85 -18.24 12.70
N LEU A 170 8.80 -17.54 12.23
CA LEU A 170 8.95 -16.42 11.29
C LEU A 170 9.87 -15.32 11.84
N ASP A 171 9.79 -15.05 13.15
CA ASP A 171 10.58 -14.01 13.82
C ASP A 171 12.09 -14.29 13.81
N ASP A 172 12.50 -15.55 13.66
CA ASP A 172 13.91 -15.96 13.59
C ASP A 172 14.50 -15.84 12.16
N LEU A 173 13.66 -15.59 11.13
CA LEU A 173 14.12 -15.57 9.74
C LEU A 173 14.91 -14.29 9.37
N ALA A 174 14.68 -13.19 10.07
CA ALA A 174 15.39 -11.93 9.85
C ALA A 174 15.26 -10.99 11.06
N ASP A 175 16.33 -10.26 11.38
CA ASP A 175 16.32 -9.23 12.41
C ASP A 175 15.39 -8.06 12.03
N ASP A 176 14.83 -7.39 13.04
CA ASP A 176 14.07 -6.15 12.82
C ASP A 176 15.00 -5.02 12.37
N ASP A 177 14.65 -4.34 11.26
CA ASP A 177 15.24 -3.02 10.97
C ASP A 177 14.52 -1.97 11.83
N PRO A 178 15.22 -1.25 12.73
CA PRO A 178 14.60 -0.28 13.64
C PRO A 178 14.06 0.97 12.93
N ARG A 179 14.39 1.17 11.65
CA ARG A 179 13.87 2.27 10.82
C ARG A 179 12.50 1.93 10.22
N LEU A 180 12.14 0.65 10.18
CA LEU A 180 10.90 0.17 9.59
C LEU A 180 9.82 -0.05 10.66
N PRO A 181 8.54 0.18 10.34
CA PRO A 181 7.45 -0.25 11.21
C PRO A 181 7.40 -1.78 11.32
N ALA A 182 6.99 -2.29 12.49
CA ALA A 182 6.88 -3.73 12.75
C ALA A 182 6.06 -4.49 11.68
N PHE A 183 5.00 -3.86 11.14
CA PHE A 183 4.23 -4.44 10.04
C PHE A 183 5.11 -4.77 8.83
N VAL A 184 6.01 -3.87 8.45
CA VAL A 184 6.89 -4.04 7.28
C VAL A 184 7.92 -5.15 7.56
N ASN A 185 8.53 -5.19 8.75
CA ASN A 185 9.43 -6.28 9.15
C ASN A 185 8.72 -7.64 9.10
N ARG A 186 7.47 -7.72 9.60
CA ARG A 186 6.64 -8.93 9.50
C ARG A 186 6.38 -9.34 8.04
N SER A 187 6.07 -8.40 7.15
CA SER A 187 5.88 -8.70 5.72
C SER A 187 7.16 -9.20 5.05
N ILE A 188 8.33 -8.67 5.42
CA ILE A 188 9.63 -9.14 4.93
C ILE A 188 9.86 -10.60 5.37
N ARG A 189 9.71 -10.90 6.67
CA ARG A 189 9.83 -12.27 7.20
C ARG A 189 8.86 -13.23 6.55
N ALA A 190 7.59 -12.83 6.41
CA ALA A 190 6.58 -13.65 5.76
C ALA A 190 6.90 -13.90 4.27
N HIS A 191 7.50 -12.94 3.58
CA HIS A 191 7.99 -13.17 2.21
C HIS A 191 9.07 -14.27 2.18
N LEU A 192 10.04 -14.25 3.11
CA LEU A 192 11.07 -15.28 3.23
C LEU A 192 10.48 -16.63 3.63
N GLY A 193 9.62 -16.64 4.64
CA GLY A 193 8.93 -17.84 5.12
C GLY A 193 8.12 -18.50 4.02
N TRP A 194 7.49 -17.72 3.12
CA TRP A 194 6.79 -18.27 1.97
C TRP A 194 7.73 -19.03 1.02
N SER A 195 8.93 -18.50 0.76
CA SER A 195 9.93 -19.21 -0.05
C SER A 195 10.36 -20.52 0.62
N ILE A 196 10.56 -20.51 1.93
CA ILE A 196 10.90 -21.73 2.68
C ILE A 196 9.75 -22.74 2.64
N ALA A 197 8.51 -22.28 2.79
CA ALA A 197 7.32 -23.13 2.67
C ALA A 197 7.23 -23.80 1.29
N ILE A 198 7.58 -23.09 0.21
CA ILE A 198 7.69 -23.67 -1.13
C ILE A 198 8.81 -24.72 -1.19
N GLU A 199 10.00 -24.40 -0.70
CA GLU A 199 11.17 -25.30 -0.72
C GLU A 199 10.94 -26.59 0.08
N GLN A 200 10.17 -26.50 1.16
CA GLN A 200 9.80 -27.65 1.99
C GLN A 200 8.49 -28.34 1.54
N GLU A 201 7.93 -27.93 0.40
CA GLU A 201 6.69 -28.46 -0.17
C GLU A 201 5.51 -28.44 0.84
N LEU A 202 5.43 -27.36 1.63
CA LEU A 202 4.37 -27.21 2.64
C LEU A 202 3.02 -26.89 1.99
N GLU A 203 1.96 -27.23 2.72
CA GLU A 203 0.58 -26.97 2.36
C GLU A 203 -0.06 -25.99 3.36
N VAL A 204 -1.09 -25.29 2.91
CA VAL A 204 -1.89 -24.40 3.76
C VAL A 204 -2.66 -25.24 4.78
N PRO A 205 -2.44 -25.04 6.09
CA PRO A 205 -3.09 -25.85 7.12
C PRO A 205 -4.58 -25.47 7.26
N ALA A 206 -5.39 -26.34 7.88
CA ALA A 206 -6.76 -25.96 8.27
C ALA A 206 -6.81 -25.03 9.50
N ALA A 207 -5.68 -24.81 10.17
CA ALA A 207 -5.56 -23.88 11.28
C ALA A 207 -5.94 -22.46 10.84
N TYR A 208 -6.51 -21.66 11.74
CA TYR A 208 -6.99 -20.29 11.47
C TYR A 208 -8.15 -20.17 10.46
N TRP A 209 -8.76 -21.30 10.09
CA TRP A 209 -9.99 -21.36 9.29
C TRP A 209 -9.86 -20.69 7.89
N PRO A 210 -8.82 -21.00 7.10
CA PRO A 210 -8.75 -20.51 5.73
C PRO A 210 -9.93 -21.02 4.91
N SER A 211 -10.27 -20.26 3.87
CA SER A 211 -11.27 -20.68 2.89
C SER A 211 -10.97 -22.07 2.36
N SER A 212 -12.00 -22.85 2.06
CA SER A 212 -11.86 -24.13 1.38
C SER A 212 -11.15 -24.03 0.03
N THR A 213 -11.08 -22.83 -0.55
CA THR A 213 -10.38 -22.56 -1.81
C THR A 213 -8.87 -22.71 -1.69
N VAL A 214 -8.26 -22.45 -0.53
CA VAL A 214 -6.79 -22.50 -0.36
C VAL A 214 -6.33 -23.57 0.63
N LYS A 215 -7.23 -24.00 1.52
CA LYS A 215 -6.94 -25.03 2.52
C LYS A 215 -6.42 -26.31 1.84
N TRP A 216 -5.29 -26.83 2.34
CA TRP A 216 -4.58 -28.00 1.84
C TRP A 216 -3.96 -27.85 0.44
N GLN A 217 -3.94 -26.65 -0.13
CA GLN A 217 -3.15 -26.40 -1.33
C GLN A 217 -1.69 -26.19 -0.97
N SER A 218 -0.80 -26.54 -1.89
CA SER A 218 0.62 -26.23 -1.71
C SER A 218 0.84 -24.71 -1.76
N PHE A 219 1.73 -24.19 -0.93
CA PHE A 219 2.17 -22.80 -1.03
C PHE A 219 2.78 -22.48 -2.41
N ALA A 220 3.30 -23.49 -3.13
CA ALA A 220 3.86 -23.34 -4.48
C ALA A 220 2.78 -23.12 -5.56
N GLU A 221 1.53 -23.52 -5.30
CA GLU A 221 0.40 -23.33 -6.21
C GLU A 221 -0.29 -21.97 -6.01
N LEU A 222 0.07 -21.25 -4.96
CA LEU A 222 -0.52 -19.98 -4.56
C LEU A 222 0.43 -18.83 -4.83
N GLU A 223 -0.12 -17.69 -5.25
CA GLU A 223 0.68 -16.49 -5.46
C GLU A 223 1.04 -15.84 -4.12
N ASN A 224 2.34 -15.57 -3.90
CA ASN A 224 2.83 -14.88 -2.70
C ASN A 224 2.29 -13.42 -2.66
N PRO A 225 1.46 -13.04 -1.66
CA PRO A 225 0.96 -11.68 -1.53
C PRO A 225 1.95 -10.74 -0.82
N PHE A 226 2.89 -11.27 -0.04
CA PHE A 226 3.85 -10.48 0.74
C PHE A 226 4.77 -9.66 -0.16
N ILE A 227 5.29 -10.26 -1.24
CA ILE A 227 6.13 -9.53 -2.20
C ILE A 227 5.39 -8.35 -2.84
N THR A 228 4.13 -8.54 -3.24
CA THR A 228 3.32 -7.48 -3.84
C THR A 228 2.98 -6.38 -2.82
N ALA A 229 2.75 -6.73 -1.56
CA ALA A 229 2.59 -5.74 -0.50
C ALA A 229 3.88 -4.92 -0.28
N LEU A 230 5.06 -5.57 -0.32
CA LEU A 230 6.34 -4.90 -0.18
C LEU A 230 6.60 -3.97 -1.39
N GLU A 231 6.41 -4.44 -2.62
CA GLU A 231 6.49 -3.63 -3.84
C GLU A 231 5.55 -2.42 -3.80
N LEU A 232 4.32 -2.60 -3.29
CA LEU A 232 3.36 -1.51 -3.09
C LEU A 232 3.93 -0.46 -2.13
N LEU A 233 4.49 -0.86 -0.98
CA LEU A 233 5.09 0.07 -0.01
C LEU A 233 6.32 0.81 -0.57
N GLN A 234 7.06 0.20 -1.51
CA GLN A 234 8.20 0.83 -2.18
C GLN A 234 7.81 1.99 -3.09
N THR A 235 6.53 2.08 -3.50
CA THR A 235 6.01 3.27 -4.22
C THR A 235 5.97 4.52 -3.33
N GLY A 236 6.06 4.35 -2.01
CA GLY A 236 5.93 5.41 -1.02
C GLY A 236 4.50 5.80 -0.68
N TYR A 237 3.51 5.15 -1.32
CA TYR A 237 2.11 5.21 -0.95
C TYR A 237 1.77 4.08 0.02
N VAL A 238 0.85 4.38 0.94
CA VAL A 238 0.45 3.42 1.96
C VAL A 238 -0.98 2.97 1.74
N PRO A 239 -1.23 1.66 1.63
CA PRO A 239 -2.59 1.13 1.57
C PRO A 239 -3.27 1.18 2.93
N GLY A 240 -4.58 1.43 2.91
CA GLY A 240 -5.47 1.08 4.02
C GLY A 240 -5.77 -0.41 4.07
N ALA A 241 -6.54 -0.80 5.07
CA ALA A 241 -7.05 -2.17 5.14
C ALA A 241 -7.95 -2.46 3.93
N ILE A 242 -7.73 -3.62 3.30
CA ILE A 242 -8.62 -4.16 2.27
C ILE A 242 -9.73 -4.89 3.01
N ASN A 243 -10.83 -4.19 3.26
CA ASN A 243 -11.94 -4.70 4.08
C ASN A 243 -12.81 -5.65 3.26
N LEU A 244 -13.33 -6.69 3.91
CA LEU A 244 -14.17 -7.71 3.25
C LEU A 244 -15.48 -7.14 2.71
N ASP A 245 -16.02 -6.13 3.40
CA ASP A 245 -17.30 -5.52 3.08
C ASP A 245 -17.19 -4.37 2.06
N ASP A 246 -15.99 -4.08 1.57
CA ASP A 246 -15.72 -2.87 0.80
C ASP A 246 -14.74 -3.13 -0.37
N SER A 247 -15.26 -3.06 -1.60
CA SER A 247 -14.48 -3.19 -2.84
C SER A 247 -13.66 -1.94 -3.19
N VAL A 248 -13.23 -1.18 -2.18
CA VAL A 248 -12.50 0.07 -2.32
C VAL A 248 -11.07 -0.08 -1.82
N LEU A 249 -10.11 0.18 -2.69
CA LEU A 249 -8.70 0.33 -2.30
C LEU A 249 -8.45 1.76 -1.85
N ARG A 250 -8.06 1.94 -0.59
CA ARG A 250 -7.66 3.25 -0.05
C ARG A 250 -6.15 3.38 -0.07
N LEU A 251 -5.65 4.47 -0.63
CA LEU A 251 -4.24 4.80 -0.69
C LEU A 251 -3.99 6.17 -0.08
N TYR A 252 -2.94 6.24 0.75
CA TYR A 252 -2.60 7.42 1.55
C TYR A 252 -1.23 7.95 1.18
N THR A 253 -1.09 9.27 1.21
CA THR A 253 0.21 9.96 1.19
C THR A 253 0.15 11.25 2.00
N PHE A 254 1.29 11.75 2.48
CA PHE A 254 1.33 13.06 3.11
C PHE A 254 1.30 14.18 2.07
N SER A 255 0.68 15.30 2.40
CA SER A 255 0.70 16.49 1.55
C SER A 255 2.13 16.95 1.25
N VAL A 256 2.34 17.59 0.11
CA VAL A 256 3.54 18.42 -0.10
C VAL A 256 3.60 19.47 1.01
N GLY A 257 4.78 19.61 1.62
CA GLY A 257 4.98 20.50 2.77
C GLY A 257 4.32 20.08 4.08
N ALA A 258 3.74 18.87 4.18
CA ALA A 258 3.15 18.38 5.43
C ALA A 258 4.14 18.47 6.60
N THR A 259 3.74 19.22 7.63
CA THR A 259 4.57 19.43 8.81
C THR A 259 4.57 18.20 9.72
N ALA A 260 5.72 17.88 10.31
CA ALA A 260 5.79 16.89 11.37
C ALA A 260 5.28 17.51 12.67
N LEU A 261 4.27 16.89 13.27
CA LEU A 261 3.79 17.32 14.58
C LEU A 261 4.72 16.73 15.64
N THR A 262 5.52 17.58 16.27
CA THR A 262 6.21 17.23 17.51
C THR A 262 5.14 16.93 18.55
N ARG A 263 5.16 15.71 19.07
CA ARG A 263 4.31 15.31 20.19
C ARG A 263 4.75 16.17 21.38
N THR A 264 4.08 17.29 21.62
CA THR A 264 4.28 18.07 22.85
C THR A 264 3.98 17.12 23.99
N GLY A 265 5.02 16.76 24.75
CA GLY A 265 4.90 15.86 25.89
C GLY A 265 3.72 16.31 26.74
N ARG A 266 2.83 15.37 27.07
CA ARG A 266 1.96 15.57 28.23
C ARG A 266 2.90 15.63 29.43
N ASN A 267 3.17 16.83 29.92
CA ASN A 267 3.64 17.05 31.29
C ASN A 267 2.56 16.61 32.27
#